data_AF-A0A7J8SWW1-F1
#
_entry.id   AF-A0A7J8SWW1-F1
#
_cell.length_a   1.000
_cell.length_b   1.000
_cell.length_c   1.000
_cell.angle_alpha   90.00
_cell.angle_beta   90.00
_cell.angle_gamma   90.00
#
_symmetry.space_group_name_H-M   'P 1'
#
loop_
_entity.id
_entity.type
_entity.pdbx_description
1 polymer ?
#
loop_
_entity_poly.entity_id
_entity_poly.type
_entity_poly.pdbx_seq_one_letter_code
_entity_poly.pdbx_strand_id
1 'polypeptide(L)'
;MEDTKPSVATSGGTDGDAVEARFNALCKNGLSLDEKACSNAMKLFKETKHLLTSNVSSIGSGTLEEAERFWFSFVLYSLKRLSEKIGENTQQESDESGFSFCQILRATKLNIVDFFKELPQFVVKAGPVLRNMYGEDWETRLE
;
A
#
# COMPACT_ATOMS: atom_id res chain seq x y z
N MET A 1 21.77 40.91 25.02
CA MET A 1 22.65 39.74 24.82
C MET A 1 21.92 38.58 25.47
N GLU A 2 21.04 37.94 24.71
CA GLU A 2 21.36 36.72 23.90
C GLU A 2 21.61 35.55 24.87
N ASP A 3 20.86 34.45 24.87
CA ASP A 3 20.30 33.70 23.75
C ASP A 3 19.02 32.94 24.16
N THR A 4 17.93 33.14 23.42
CA THR A 4 16.78 32.23 23.43
C THR A 4 17.05 31.13 22.42
N LYS A 5 17.58 30.01 22.90
CA LYS A 5 17.76 28.76 22.16
C LYS A 5 16.39 28.24 21.69
N PRO A 6 16.14 28.03 20.38
CA PRO A 6 14.90 27.41 19.94
C PRO A 6 14.98 25.91 20.28
N SER A 7 14.06 25.45 21.12
CA SER A 7 13.78 24.03 21.29
C SER A 7 13.29 23.49 19.95
N VAL A 8 14.13 22.72 19.27
CA VAL A 8 13.72 21.91 18.13
C VAL A 8 12.68 20.92 18.65
N ALA A 9 11.42 21.17 18.30
CA ALA A 9 10.39 20.16 18.39
C ALA A 9 10.72 19.14 17.30
N THR A 10 11.22 17.97 17.69
CA THR A 10 11.29 16.80 16.83
C THR A 10 9.85 16.35 16.55
N SER A 11 9.21 16.98 15.56
CA SER A 11 7.96 16.55 14.96
C SER A 11 8.25 15.38 14.02
N GLY A 12 8.59 14.22 14.59
CA GLY A 12 8.74 12.97 13.85
C GLY A 12 7.43 12.19 13.68
N GLY A 13 6.33 12.67 14.27
CA GLY A 13 5.05 11.94 14.34
C GLY A 13 3.98 12.37 13.34
N THR A 14 4.14 13.50 12.65
CA THR A 14 3.01 14.12 11.92
C THR A 14 2.86 13.58 10.50
N ASP A 15 3.96 13.33 9.78
CA ASP A 15 3.88 12.87 8.38
C ASP A 15 3.47 11.40 8.26
N GLY A 16 4.00 10.53 9.11
CA GLY A 16 3.65 9.10 9.09
C GLY A 16 2.18 8.86 9.39
N ASP A 17 1.62 9.58 10.37
CA ASP A 17 0.21 9.52 10.73
C ASP A 17 -0.69 10.11 9.63
N ALA A 18 -0.22 11.17 8.96
CA ALA A 18 -0.93 11.78 7.85
C ALA A 18 -1.00 10.86 6.61
N VAL A 19 0.07 10.12 6.27
CA VAL A 19 0.05 9.15 5.16
C VAL A 19 -0.88 7.97 5.51
N GLU A 20 -0.83 7.48 6.75
CA GLU A 20 -1.76 6.44 7.23
C GLU A 20 -3.22 6.89 7.15
N ALA A 21 -3.51 8.13 7.53
CA ALA A 21 -4.85 8.71 7.42
C ALA A 21 -5.33 8.80 5.96
N ARG A 22 -4.44 9.19 5.03
CA ARG A 22 -4.75 9.20 3.58
C ARG A 22 -5.04 7.81 3.04
N PHE A 23 -4.25 6.81 3.43
CA PHE A 23 -4.50 5.42 3.06
C PHE A 23 -5.83 4.89 3.63
N ASN A 24 -6.12 5.22 4.89
CA ASN A 24 -7.40 4.87 5.53
C ASN A 24 -8.60 5.48 4.78
N ALA A 25 -8.49 6.76 4.43
CA ALA A 25 -9.51 7.46 3.68
C ALA A 25 -9.69 6.86 2.28
N LEU A 26 -8.62 6.43 1.62
CA LEU A 26 -8.70 5.71 0.34
C LEU A 26 -9.44 4.37 0.49
N CYS A 27 -9.12 3.60 1.53
CA CYS A 27 -9.77 2.33 1.81
C CYS A 27 -11.29 2.50 2.04
N LYS A 28 -11.68 3.45 2.90
CA LYS A 28 -13.08 3.66 3.29
C LYS A 28 -13.90 4.43 2.27
N ASN A 29 -13.36 5.50 1.72
CA ASN A 29 -14.10 6.42 0.86
C ASN A 29 -13.83 6.18 -0.63
N GLY A 30 -12.62 5.72 -0.98
CA GLY A 30 -12.23 5.48 -2.37
C GLY A 30 -12.68 4.12 -2.88
N LEU A 31 -12.54 3.08 -2.04
CA LEU A 31 -12.82 1.69 -2.40
C LEU A 31 -13.99 1.06 -1.64
N SER A 32 -14.50 1.72 -0.60
CA SER A 32 -15.57 1.20 0.24
C SER A 32 -15.29 -0.21 0.77
N LEU A 33 -14.04 -0.44 1.21
CA LEU A 33 -13.61 -1.73 1.77
C LEU A 33 -14.43 -2.06 3.01
N ASP A 34 -14.74 -3.34 3.18
CA ASP A 34 -15.25 -3.85 4.44
C ASP A 34 -14.22 -3.67 5.57
N GLU A 35 -14.67 -3.74 6.81
CA GLU A 35 -13.83 -3.47 7.98
C GLU A 35 -12.63 -4.42 8.07
N LYS A 36 -12.80 -5.69 7.68
CA LYS A 36 -11.75 -6.71 7.72
C LYS A 36 -10.72 -6.44 6.63
N ALA A 37 -11.13 -6.19 5.39
CA ALA A 37 -10.24 -5.83 4.30
C ALA A 37 -9.49 -4.53 4.59
N CYS A 38 -10.18 -3.50 5.09
CA CYS A 38 -9.57 -2.23 5.48
C CYS A 38 -8.52 -2.43 6.60
N SER A 39 -8.81 -3.25 7.60
CA SER A 39 -7.88 -3.56 8.69
C SER A 39 -6.64 -4.32 8.19
N ASN A 40 -6.82 -5.32 7.34
CA ASN A 40 -5.71 -6.07 6.73
C ASN A 40 -4.86 -5.19 5.81
N ALA A 41 -5.50 -4.32 5.01
CA ALA A 41 -4.82 -3.33 4.17
C ALA A 41 -3.95 -2.42 5.04
N MET A 42 -4.53 -1.90 6.12
CA MET A 42 -3.83 -1.00 7.04
C MET A 42 -2.65 -1.70 7.71
N LYS A 43 -2.79 -2.96 8.10
CA LYS A 43 -1.70 -3.74 8.68
C LYS A 43 -0.55 -3.90 7.68
N LEU A 44 -0.84 -4.32 6.45
CA LEU A 44 0.18 -4.46 5.41
C LEU A 44 0.83 -3.11 5.07
N PHE A 45 0.04 -2.03 5.02
CA PHE A 45 0.58 -0.68 4.82
C PHE A 45 1.54 -0.30 5.94
N LYS A 46 1.20 -0.53 7.22
CA LYS A 46 2.07 -0.20 8.36
C LYS A 46 3.39 -0.95 8.33
N GLU A 47 3.38 -2.21 7.93
CA GLU A 47 4.60 -3.00 7.76
C GLU A 47 5.45 -2.50 6.59
N THR A 48 4.83 -1.98 5.52
CA THR A 48 5.53 -1.54 4.31
C THR A 48 5.78 -0.03 4.20
N LYS A 49 5.23 0.81 5.09
CA LYS A 49 5.30 2.28 4.99
C LYS A 49 6.73 2.82 5.03
N HIS A 50 7.62 2.14 5.74
CA HIS A 50 9.03 2.51 5.80
C HIS A 50 9.73 2.39 4.43
N LEU A 51 9.26 1.46 3.59
CA LEU A 51 9.73 1.31 2.22
C LEU A 51 9.27 2.49 1.37
N LEU A 52 8.02 2.93 1.51
CA LEU A 52 7.53 4.15 0.85
C LEU A 52 8.43 5.35 1.21
N THR A 53 8.62 5.65 2.50
CA THR A 53 9.41 6.81 2.94
C THR A 53 10.86 6.75 2.46
N SER A 54 11.46 5.56 2.46
CA SER A 54 12.87 5.37 2.03
C SER A 54 13.06 5.41 0.52
N ASN A 55 11.97 5.26 -0.26
CA ASN A 55 12.05 5.08 -1.71
C ASN A 55 11.28 6.16 -2.50
N VAL A 56 10.71 7.18 -1.87
CA VAL A 56 9.92 8.24 -2.54
C VAL A 56 10.59 8.74 -3.82
N SER A 57 11.88 9.06 -3.75
CA SER A 57 12.66 9.59 -4.88
C SER A 57 12.85 8.60 -6.05
N SER A 58 12.59 7.31 -5.85
CA SER A 58 12.74 6.24 -6.84
C SER A 58 11.41 5.75 -7.42
N ILE A 59 10.28 6.28 -6.95
CA ILE A 59 8.94 5.85 -7.37
C ILE A 59 8.32 6.92 -8.27
N GLY A 60 7.87 6.53 -9.47
CA GLY A 60 7.23 7.46 -10.41
C GLY A 60 8.12 8.67 -10.73
N SER A 61 7.57 9.89 -10.64
CA SER A 61 8.34 11.14 -10.84
C SER A 61 9.23 11.54 -9.66
N GLY A 62 9.23 10.77 -8.56
CA GLY A 62 9.94 11.13 -7.33
C GLY A 62 9.18 12.10 -6.42
N THR A 63 7.92 12.41 -6.73
CA THR A 63 7.06 13.23 -5.86
C THR A 63 6.37 12.36 -4.81
N LEU A 64 6.19 12.90 -3.60
CA LEU A 64 5.55 12.19 -2.49
C LEU A 64 4.12 11.74 -2.85
N GLU A 65 3.36 12.59 -3.53
CA GLU A 65 1.98 12.29 -3.91
C GLU A 65 1.88 11.13 -4.90
N GLU A 66 2.78 11.03 -5.88
CA GLU A 66 2.78 9.88 -6.79
C GLU A 66 3.31 8.63 -6.11
N ALA A 67 4.38 8.74 -5.33
CA ALA A 67 4.92 7.62 -4.57
C ALA A 67 3.84 6.99 -3.67
N GLU A 68 3.04 7.82 -3.00
CA GLU A 68 1.88 7.37 -2.23
C GLU A 68 0.85 6.64 -3.09
N ARG A 69 0.46 7.20 -4.25
CA ARG A 69 -0.52 6.55 -5.14
C ARG A 69 -0.06 5.17 -5.60
N PHE A 70 1.21 5.06 -6.02
CA PHE A 70 1.82 3.80 -6.43
C PHE A 70 1.85 2.81 -5.27
N TRP A 71 2.29 3.25 -4.09
CA TRP A 71 2.41 2.37 -2.94
C TRP A 71 1.06 1.92 -2.40
N PHE A 72 0.07 2.81 -2.32
CA PHE A 72 -1.29 2.48 -1.92
C PHE A 72 -1.89 1.45 -2.87
N SER A 73 -1.71 1.64 -4.18
CA SER A 73 -2.17 0.68 -5.19
C SER A 73 -1.50 -0.68 -5.02
N PHE A 74 -0.19 -0.69 -4.77
CA PHE A 74 0.57 -1.91 -4.57
C PHE A 74 0.13 -2.69 -3.33
N VAL A 75 -0.07 -2.01 -2.20
CA VAL A 75 -0.56 -2.62 -0.95
C VAL A 75 -1.95 -3.23 -1.16
N LEU A 76 -2.85 -2.51 -1.82
CA LEU A 76 -4.21 -2.97 -2.09
C LEU A 76 -4.24 -4.13 -3.09
N TYR A 77 -3.43 -4.07 -4.14
CA TYR A 77 -3.26 -5.15 -5.11
C TYR A 77 -2.71 -6.41 -4.42
N SER A 78 -1.66 -6.24 -3.60
CA SER A 78 -1.05 -7.32 -2.86
C SER A 78 -2.02 -7.94 -1.87
N LEU A 79 -2.76 -7.12 -1.11
CA LEU A 79 -3.80 -7.62 -0.22
C LEU A 79 -4.83 -8.46 -0.98
N LYS A 80 -5.34 -7.94 -2.10
CA LYS A 80 -6.36 -8.65 -2.89
C LYS A 80 -5.85 -10.03 -3.32
N ARG A 81 -4.74 -10.07 -4.06
CA ARG A 81 -4.11 -11.30 -4.59
C ARG A 81 -3.66 -12.26 -3.48
N LEU A 82 -3.14 -11.73 -2.39
CA LEU A 82 -2.65 -12.52 -1.25
C LEU A 82 -3.74 -12.86 -0.22
N SER A 83 -4.95 -12.35 -0.38
CA SER A 83 -6.12 -12.77 0.40
C SER A 83 -6.89 -13.94 -0.23
N GLU A 84 -6.85 -14.06 -1.56
CA GLU A 84 -7.66 -15.02 -2.33
C GLU A 84 -7.40 -16.52 -2.02
N LYS A 85 -6.28 -16.89 -1.41
CA LYS A 85 -5.87 -18.31 -1.22
C LYS A 85 -6.05 -18.86 0.20
N ILE A 86 -6.58 -18.08 1.15
CA ILE A 86 -6.87 -18.60 2.50
C ILE A 86 -8.17 -19.43 2.52
N GLY A 87 -9.00 -19.34 1.46
CA GLY A 87 -10.14 -20.22 1.22
C GLY A 87 -9.79 -21.23 0.12
N GLU A 88 -9.74 -22.51 0.46
CA GLU A 88 -9.44 -23.59 -0.46
C GLU A 88 -10.45 -23.66 -1.63
N ASN A 89 -9.90 -23.80 -2.84
CA ASN A 89 -10.38 -24.73 -3.85
C ASN A 89 -11.90 -24.72 -4.14
N THR A 90 -12.45 -23.62 -4.65
CA THR A 90 -13.68 -23.68 -5.43
C THR A 90 -13.56 -22.75 -6.62
N GLN A 91 -13.86 -23.29 -7.81
CA GLN A 91 -14.13 -22.51 -9.01
C GLN A 91 -15.14 -21.40 -8.69
N GLN A 92 -15.05 -20.34 -9.49
CA GLN A 92 -16.15 -19.42 -9.78
C GLN A 92 -16.24 -18.17 -8.90
N GLU A 93 -15.95 -17.04 -9.56
CA GLU A 93 -16.64 -15.76 -9.43
C GLU A 93 -17.46 -15.58 -8.15
N SER A 94 -16.92 -14.86 -7.17
CA SER A 94 -17.71 -13.92 -6.36
C SER A 94 -16.81 -13.20 -5.35
N ASP A 95 -16.31 -12.02 -5.76
CA ASP A 95 -16.54 -10.76 -5.05
C ASP A 95 -16.54 -10.72 -3.50
N GLU A 96 -15.71 -11.50 -2.80
CA GLU A 96 -15.64 -11.44 -1.33
C GLU A 96 -14.62 -10.42 -0.81
N SER A 97 -13.73 -9.91 -1.67
CA SER A 97 -13.02 -8.65 -1.43
C SER A 97 -13.67 -7.59 -2.31
N GLY A 98 -14.54 -6.76 -1.75
CA GLY A 98 -15.50 -5.89 -2.46
C GLY A 98 -14.91 -4.78 -3.36
N PHE A 99 -13.69 -4.92 -3.86
CA PHE A 99 -13.01 -3.99 -4.75
C PHE A 99 -12.18 -4.71 -5.83
N SER A 100 -12.26 -4.23 -7.06
CA SER A 100 -11.52 -4.71 -8.23
C SER A 100 -10.22 -3.93 -8.44
N PHE A 101 -9.27 -4.52 -9.18
CA PHE A 101 -8.02 -3.83 -9.54
C PHE A 101 -8.28 -2.53 -10.33
N CYS A 102 -9.29 -2.51 -11.20
CA CYS A 102 -9.73 -1.30 -11.90
C CYS A 102 -10.22 -0.20 -10.93
N GLN A 103 -10.89 -0.57 -9.84
CA GLN A 103 -11.28 0.39 -8.80
C GLN A 103 -10.07 0.91 -8.03
N ILE A 104 -9.07 0.07 -7.74
CA ILE A 104 -7.80 0.50 -7.12
C ILE A 104 -7.15 1.58 -7.99
N LEU A 105 -6.92 1.28 -9.27
CA LEU A 105 -6.29 2.20 -10.21
C LEU A 105 -7.08 3.50 -10.36
N ARG A 106 -8.42 3.42 -10.38
CA ARG A 106 -9.27 4.61 -10.44
C ARG A 106 -9.18 5.46 -9.18
N ALA A 107 -9.18 4.84 -8.01
CA ALA A 107 -9.11 5.52 -6.71
C ALA A 107 -7.74 6.19 -6.51
N THR A 108 -6.66 5.57 -6.99
CA THR A 108 -5.30 6.11 -6.93
C THR A 108 -4.91 6.95 -8.15
N LYS A 109 -5.80 7.06 -9.15
CA LYS A 109 -5.59 7.79 -10.41
C LYS A 109 -4.33 7.33 -11.16
N LEU A 110 -4.05 6.03 -11.15
CA LEU A 110 -2.93 5.43 -11.87
C LEU A 110 -3.35 4.77 -13.17
N ASN A 111 -2.43 4.73 -14.12
CA ASN A 111 -2.57 3.92 -15.31
C ASN A 111 -2.12 2.48 -15.04
N ILE A 112 -2.81 1.50 -15.62
CA ILE A 112 -2.45 0.08 -15.54
C ILE A 112 -1.02 -0.19 -16.02
N VAL A 113 -0.61 0.47 -17.11
CA VAL A 113 0.71 0.31 -17.71
C VAL A 113 1.79 0.83 -16.76
N ASP A 114 1.59 2.00 -16.16
CA ASP A 114 2.57 2.57 -15.26
C ASP A 114 2.64 1.80 -13.93
N PHE A 115 1.50 1.30 -13.45
CA PHE A 115 1.48 0.40 -12.30
C PHE A 115 2.33 -0.85 -12.54
N PHE A 116 2.12 -1.55 -13.66
CA PHE A 116 2.88 -2.78 -13.95
C PHE A 116 4.35 -2.52 -14.28
N LYS A 117 4.73 -1.33 -14.76
CA LYS A 117 6.15 -0.95 -14.88
C LYS A 117 6.82 -0.84 -13.51
N GLU A 118 6.13 -0.27 -12.54
CA GLU A 118 6.65 -0.08 -11.18
C GLU A 118 6.45 -1.32 -10.29
N LEU A 119 5.57 -2.25 -10.66
CA LEU A 119 5.27 -3.43 -9.85
C LEU A 119 6.51 -4.28 -9.51
N PRO A 120 7.41 -4.65 -10.46
CA PRO A 120 8.56 -5.49 -10.15
C PRO A 120 9.48 -4.90 -9.08
N GLN A 121 9.72 -3.59 -9.10
CA GLN A 121 10.56 -2.95 -8.09
C GLN A 121 9.88 -2.94 -6.71
N PHE A 122 8.55 -2.84 -6.65
CA PHE A 122 7.82 -2.93 -5.38
C PHE A 122 7.83 -4.34 -4.82
N VAL A 123 7.64 -5.35 -5.69
CA VAL A 123 7.75 -6.77 -5.34
C VAL A 123 9.12 -7.07 -4.74
N VAL A 124 10.22 -6.60 -5.35
CA VAL A 124 11.57 -6.79 -4.81
C VAL A 124 11.75 -6.09 -3.45
N LYS A 125 11.27 -4.85 -3.31
CA LYS A 125 11.43 -4.05 -2.08
C LYS A 125 10.58 -4.59 -0.93
N ALA A 126 9.33 -4.96 -1.20
CA ALA A 126 8.37 -5.45 -0.22
C ALA A 126 8.40 -6.96 -0.02
N GLY A 127 9.14 -7.70 -0.86
CA GLY A 127 9.20 -9.15 -0.84
C GLY A 127 9.52 -9.77 0.52
N PRO A 128 10.50 -9.26 1.30
CA PRO A 128 10.74 -9.76 2.65
C PRO A 128 9.53 -9.60 3.58
N VAL A 129 8.80 -8.49 3.47
CA VAL A 129 7.60 -8.21 4.27
C VAL A 129 6.45 -9.12 3.84
N LEU A 130 6.24 -9.25 2.52
CA LEU A 130 5.19 -10.10 1.97
C LEU A 130 5.42 -11.58 2.27
N ARG A 131 6.66 -12.06 2.14
CA ARG A 131 7.06 -13.41 2.56
C ARG A 131 6.76 -13.67 4.03
N ASN A 132 7.09 -12.72 4.89
CA ASN A 132 6.89 -12.86 6.34
C ASN A 132 5.39 -12.88 6.71
N MET A 133 4.55 -12.13 5.99
CA MET A 133 3.11 -12.04 6.27
C MET A 133 2.27 -13.14 5.62
N TYR A 134 2.63 -13.56 4.40
CA TYR A 134 1.79 -14.41 3.54
C TYR A 134 2.41 -15.76 3.18
N GLY A 135 3.65 -16.03 3.59
CA GLY A 135 4.35 -17.29 3.32
C GLY A 135 5.25 -17.24 2.09
N GLU A 136 5.95 -18.34 1.78
CA GLU A 136 6.93 -18.40 0.69
C GLU A 136 6.31 -18.37 -0.71
N ASP A 137 5.02 -18.71 -0.84
CA ASP A 137 4.30 -18.73 -2.12
C ASP A 137 3.69 -17.37 -2.51
N TRP A 138 4.05 -16.29 -1.81
CA TRP A 138 3.53 -14.94 -2.07
C TRP A 138 3.85 -14.44 -3.49
N GLU A 139 5.02 -14.77 -4.03
CA GLU A 139 5.49 -14.29 -5.34
C GLU A 139 4.65 -14.90 -6.48
N THR A 140 4.48 -16.22 -6.47
CA THR A 140 3.66 -16.96 -7.44
C THR A 140 2.18 -16.57 -7.39
N ARG A 141 1.74 -15.95 -6.29
CA ARG A 141 0.37 -15.43 -6.14
C ARG A 141 0.23 -13.99 -6.65
N LEU A 142 1.32 -13.27 -6.86
CA LEU A 142 1.29 -11.93 -7.47
C LEU A 142 1.43 -11.94 -8.99
N GLU A 143 2.04 -13.01 -9.55
CA GLU A 143 2.10 -13.32 -10.99
C GLU A 143 0.74 -13.69 -11.60
#